data_AF-A0A9X8W0L4-F1
#
_entry.id   AF-A0A9X8W0L4-F1
#
_cell.length_a   1.000
_cell.length_b   1.000
_cell.length_c   1.000
_cell.angle_alpha   90.00
_cell.angle_beta   90.00
_cell.angle_gamma   90.00
#
_symmetry.space_group_name_H-M   'P 1'
#
loop_
_entity.id
_entity.type
_entity.pdbx_description
1 polymer ?
#
loop_
_entity_poly.entity_id
_entity_poly.type
_entity_poly.pdbx_seq_one_letter_code
_entity_poly.pdbx_strand_id
1 'polypeptide(L)'
;MRKEYTDPDIYKRNLDRHMNSENIKRSEYLMMWMYQLLTAETKFGTREAVLYRVQKRFTGDVSFDEAVEKMDKLISEAETEELMQ
;
A
#
# COMPACT_ATOMS: atom_id res chain seq x y z
N MET A 1 -12.63 -2.80 5.51
CA MET A 1 -11.53 -2.52 4.57
C MET A 1 -12.00 -1.47 3.58
N ARG A 2 -11.23 -0.40 3.37
CA ARG A 2 -11.63 0.71 2.48
C ARG A 2 -11.68 0.24 1.02
N LYS A 3 -12.63 0.76 0.23
CA LYS A 3 -12.83 0.31 -1.16
C LYS A 3 -11.64 0.66 -2.05
N GLU A 4 -10.98 1.79 -1.77
CA GLU A 4 -9.86 2.27 -2.58
C GLU A 4 -8.64 1.34 -2.52
N TYR A 5 -8.52 0.50 -1.49
CA TYR A 5 -7.38 -0.41 -1.32
C TYR A 5 -7.37 -1.57 -2.31
N THR A 6 -8.48 -1.82 -2.99
CA THR A 6 -8.61 -2.88 -3.98
C THR A 6 -9.07 -2.35 -5.34
N ASP A 7 -9.07 -1.03 -5.52
CA ASP A 7 -9.49 -0.37 -6.75
C ASP A 7 -8.33 -0.36 -7.77
N PRO A 8 -8.44 -1.08 -8.90
CA PRO A 8 -7.37 -1.16 -9.90
C PRO A 8 -7.12 0.17 -10.62
N ASP A 9 -8.12 1.05 -10.74
CA ASP A 9 -7.98 2.33 -11.42
C ASP A 9 -7.19 3.31 -10.56
N ILE A 10 -7.46 3.32 -9.25
CA ILE A 10 -6.66 4.09 -8.28
C ILE A 10 -5.22 3.59 -8.26
N TYR A 11 -5.01 2.27 -8.22
CA TYR A 11 -3.68 1.68 -8.25
C TYR A 11 -2.92 2.08 -9.53
N LYS A 12 -3.54 1.91 -10.70
CA LYS A 12 -2.92 2.23 -11.99
C LYS A 12 -2.54 3.71 -12.08
N ARG A 13 -3.45 4.62 -11.71
CA ARG A 13 -3.19 6.05 -11.70
C ARG A 13 -2.00 6.41 -10.81
N ASN A 14 -1.94 5.86 -9.60
CA ASN A 14 -0.86 6.16 -8.66
C ASN A 14 0.47 5.54 -9.12
N LEU A 15 0.44 4.33 -9.69
CA LEU A 15 1.62 3.69 -10.27
C LEU A 15 2.19 4.49 -11.44
N ASP A 16 1.35 4.91 -12.38
CA ASP A 16 1.78 5.70 -13.54
C ASP A 16 2.44 7.01 -13.09
N ARG A 17 1.84 7.73 -12.13
CA ARG A 17 2.43 8.93 -11.52
C ARG A 17 3.78 8.65 -10.86
N HIS A 18 3.88 7.56 -10.10
CA HIS A 18 5.13 7.16 -9.45
C HIS A 18 6.24 6.83 -10.46
N MET A 19 5.91 6.10 -11.52
CA MET A 19 6.86 5.71 -12.57
C MET A 19 7.33 6.91 -13.40
N ASN A 20 6.48 7.93 -13.56
CA ASN A 20 6.82 9.18 -14.24
C ASN A 20 7.50 10.22 -13.31
N SER A 21 7.84 9.85 -12.07
CA SER A 21 8.44 10.75 -11.07
C SER A 21 7.60 12.01 -10.78
N GLU A 22 6.28 11.91 -10.94
CA GLU A 22 5.36 12.95 -10.53
C GLU A 22 5.28 13.02 -9.00
N ASN A 23 4.91 14.19 -8.48
CA ASN A 23 4.69 14.34 -7.04
C ASN A 23 3.48 13.49 -6.63
N ILE A 24 3.72 12.47 -5.81
CA ILE A 24 2.70 11.56 -5.27
C ILE A 24 2.63 11.76 -3.76
N LYS A 25 1.41 11.82 -3.22
CA LYS A 25 1.20 11.92 -1.78
C LYS A 25 1.72 10.67 -1.07
N ARG A 26 2.09 10.80 0.20
CA ARG A 26 2.58 9.67 1.00
C ARG A 26 1.47 8.63 1.18
N SER A 27 0.24 9.09 1.43
CA SER A 27 -0.96 8.24 1.49
C SER A 27 -1.16 7.44 0.20
N GLU A 28 -1.10 8.10 -0.95
CA GLU A 28 -1.24 7.49 -2.28
C GLU A 28 -0.17 6.42 -2.56
N TYR A 29 1.08 6.68 -2.15
CA TYR A 29 2.17 5.70 -2.25
C TYR A 29 1.95 4.47 -1.36
N LEU A 30 1.51 4.68 -0.11
CA LEU A 30 1.19 3.58 0.81
C LEU A 30 0.01 2.75 0.31
N MET A 31 -1.01 3.39 -0.29
CA MET A 31 -2.15 2.70 -0.90
C MET A 31 -1.74 1.78 -2.05
N MET A 32 -0.72 2.13 -2.84
CA MET A 32 -0.21 1.22 -3.88
C MET A 32 0.35 -0.08 -3.28
N TRP A 33 1.06 0.03 -2.16
CA TRP A 33 1.58 -1.14 -1.44
C TRP A 33 0.47 -1.96 -0.79
N MET A 34 -0.54 -1.29 -0.23
CA MET A 34 -1.73 -1.94 0.32
C MET A 34 -2.49 -2.72 -0.77
N TYR A 35 -2.66 -2.13 -1.96
CA TYR A 35 -3.27 -2.79 -3.11
C TYR A 35 -2.50 -4.05 -3.50
N GLN A 36 -1.18 -3.96 -3.66
CA GLN A 36 -0.37 -5.12 -3.99
C GLN A 36 -0.46 -6.20 -2.90
N LEU A 37 -0.44 -5.81 -1.62
CA LEU A 37 -0.54 -6.74 -0.50
C LEU A 37 -1.85 -7.53 -0.54
N LEU A 38 -2.97 -6.86 -0.82
CA LEU A 38 -4.31 -7.47 -0.81
C LEU A 38 -4.64 -8.25 -2.08
N THR A 39 -4.09 -7.84 -3.23
CA THR A 39 -4.50 -8.35 -4.55
C THR A 39 -3.46 -9.24 -5.23
N ALA A 40 -2.22 -9.30 -4.72
CA ALA A 40 -1.20 -10.19 -5.26
C ALA A 40 -1.72 -11.63 -5.33
N GLU A 41 -1.61 -12.24 -6.51
CA GLU A 41 -2.02 -13.63 -6.71
C GLU A 41 -1.30 -14.55 -5.72
N THR A 42 -2.01 -15.56 -5.25
CA THR A 42 -1.45 -16.62 -4.39
C THR A 42 -0.60 -17.64 -5.16
N LYS A 43 -0.49 -17.49 -6.49
CA LYS A 43 0.32 -18.37 -7.32
C LYS A 43 1.81 -18.05 -7.11
N PHE A 44 2.62 -19.11 -6.97
CA PHE A 44 4.09 -19.03 -6.98
C PHE A 44 4.75 -18.06 -5.98
N GLY A 45 4.25 -17.95 -4.75
CA GLY A 45 4.95 -17.20 -3.71
C GLY A 45 4.89 -15.67 -3.86
N THR A 46 4.12 -15.16 -4.82
CA THR A 46 4.05 -13.72 -5.13
C THR A 46 3.48 -12.92 -3.96
N ARG A 47 2.46 -13.45 -3.26
CA ARG A 47 1.89 -12.82 -2.07
C ARG A 47 2.88 -12.75 -0.92
N GLU A 48 3.65 -13.82 -0.69
CA GLU A 48 4.70 -13.89 0.32
C GLU A 48 5.83 -12.90 0.01
N ALA A 49 6.21 -12.78 -1.26
CA ALA A 49 7.21 -11.80 -1.70
C ALA A 49 6.72 -10.35 -1.54
N VAL A 50 5.43 -10.08 -1.75
CA VAL A 50 4.83 -8.78 -1.47
C VAL A 50 4.77 -8.52 0.04
N LEU A 51 4.29 -9.48 0.83
CA LEU A 51 4.27 -9.39 2.29
C LEU A 51 5.66 -9.09 2.84
N TYR A 52 6.69 -9.85 2.44
CA TYR A 52 8.07 -9.61 2.84
C TYR A 52 8.56 -8.19 2.50
N ARG A 53 8.19 -7.69 1.32
CA ARG A 53 8.54 -6.32 0.90
C ARG A 53 7.82 -5.25 1.71
N VAL A 54 6.58 -5.49 2.13
CA VAL A 54 5.82 -4.60 3.02
C VAL A 54 6.41 -4.63 4.44
N GLN A 55 6.65 -5.82 4.98
CA GLN A 55 7.29 -6.04 6.28
C GLN A 55 8.62 -5.28 6.39
N LYS A 56 9.51 -5.47 5.40
CA LYS A 56 10.81 -4.81 5.37
C LYS A 56 10.75 -3.29 5.30
N ARG A 57 9.74 -2.73 4.62
CA ARG A 57 9.64 -1.30 4.37
C ARG A 57 8.84 -0.53 5.42
N PHE A 58 7.80 -1.15 5.98
CA PHE A 58 6.75 -0.40 6.68
C PHE A 58 6.36 -1.01 8.03
N THR A 59 6.19 -2.33 8.12
CA THR A 59 5.43 -2.93 9.24
C THR A 59 6.26 -3.76 10.20
N GLY A 60 7.50 -4.12 9.84
CA GLY A 60 8.32 -5.10 10.54
C GLY A 60 7.89 -6.54 10.24
N ASP A 61 8.55 -7.52 10.85
CA ASP A 61 8.19 -8.94 10.70
C ASP A 61 6.91 -9.26 11.48
N VAL A 62 5.78 -9.23 10.78
CA VAL A 62 4.43 -9.43 11.34
C VAL A 62 3.57 -10.29 10.42
N SER A 63 2.49 -10.87 10.92
CA SER A 63 1.55 -11.64 10.09
C SER A 63 0.92 -10.79 8.98
N PHE A 64 0.29 -11.44 8.00
CA PHE A 64 -0.41 -10.75 6.91
C PHE A 64 -1.48 -9.79 7.43
N ASP A 65 -2.31 -10.24 8.38
CA ASP A 65 -3.41 -9.45 8.93
C ASP A 65 -2.87 -8.25 9.73
N GLU A 66 -1.83 -8.45 10.54
CA GLU A 66 -1.15 -7.35 11.25
C GLU A 66 -0.47 -6.37 10.29
N ALA A 67 0.08 -6.85 9.17
CA ALA A 67 0.64 -5.96 8.14
C ALA A 67 -0.45 -5.10 7.51
N VAL A 68 -1.61 -5.69 7.21
CA VAL A 68 -2.80 -4.99 6.68
C VAL A 68 -3.27 -3.91 7.66
N GLU A 69 -3.41 -4.23 8.95
CA GLU A 69 -3.84 -3.26 9.97
C GLU A 69 -2.84 -2.11 10.15
N LYS A 70 -1.54 -2.42 10.21
CA LYS A 70 -0.49 -1.39 10.31
C LYS A 70 -0.46 -0.51 9.06
N MET A 71 -0.65 -1.07 7.87
CA MET A 71 -0.71 -0.30 6.63
C MET A 71 -1.92 0.64 6.60
N ASP A 72 -3.11 0.19 6.99
CA ASP A 72 -4.32 1.04 7.09
C ASP A 72 -4.09 2.20 8.06
N LYS A 73 -3.45 1.95 9.20
CA LYS A 73 -3.06 2.99 10.16
C LYS A 73 -2.09 4.00 9.54
N LEU A 74 -1.01 3.55 8.89
CA LEU A 74 -0.03 4.43 8.25
C LEU A 74 -0.65 5.29 7.14
N ILE A 75 -1.59 4.73 6.37
CA ILE A 75 -2.33 5.47 5.34
C ILE A 75 -3.18 6.57 5.99
N SER A 76 -3.92 6.22 7.05
CA SER A 76 -4.77 7.17 7.78
C SER A 76 -3.99 8.33 8.40
N GLU A 77 -2.82 8.02 8.99
CA GLU A 77 -1.91 9.02 9.55
C GLU A 77 -1.37 9.95 8.45
N ALA A 78 -0.94 9.39 7.31
CA ALA A 78 -0.46 10.18 6.19
C ALA A 78 -1.54 11.10 5.59
N GLU A 79 -2.77 10.59 5.42
CA GLU A 79 -3.91 11.42 4.97
C GLU A 79 -4.20 12.57 5.94
N THR A 80 -4.10 12.32 7.25
CA THR A 80 -4.31 13.35 8.27
C THR A 80 -3.22 14.42 8.22
N GLU A 81 -1.95 14.01 8.13
CA GLU A 81 -0.80 14.91 7.98
C GLU A 81 -0.92 15.79 6.72
N GLU A 82 -1.35 15.21 5.60
CA GLU A 82 -1.53 15.90 4.31
C GLU A 82 -2.68 16.89 4.29
N LEU A 83 -3.69 16.74 5.16
CA LEU A 83 -4.80 17.68 5.29
C LEU A 83 -4.45 18.90 6.16
N MET A 84 -3.41 18.79 6.98
CA MET A 84 -2.95 19.86 7.87
C MET A 84 -1.89 20.78 7.22
N GLN A 85 -1.43 20.43 6.01
CA GLN A 85 -0.44 21.18 5.22
C GLN A 85 -1.11 21.99 4.12
#